data_AF-A0A2A3T2C4-F1
#
_entry.id   AF-A0A2A3T2C4-F1
#
_cell.length_a   1.000
_cell.length_b   1.000
_cell.length_c   1.000
_cell.angle_alpha   90.00
_cell.angle_beta   90.00
_cell.angle_gamma   90.00
#
_symmetry.space_group_name_H-M   'P 1'
#
loop_
_entity.id
_entity.type
_entity.pdbx_description
1 polymer ?
#
loop_
_entity_poly.entity_id
_entity_poly.type
_entity_poly.pdbx_seq_one_letter_code
_entity_poly.pdbx_strand_id
1 'polypeptide(L)'
;MKLNPQLLRLNRNLIACCVISALISAFVAQMLSEEESYLNTTITIMVGYAVFFGFFGCLFYLDNKKRYQAMRPKLIKKELIKLASSFGIGEIVYLGIRWSLMFYFLEVEIEPFAASLVSEAIATTFYLAVVSTVLKVTKTY
;
A
#
# COMPACT_ATOMS: atom_id res chain seq x y z
N MET A 1 23.14 -13.12 -11.18
CA MET A 1 22.60 -12.58 -9.91
C MET A 1 21.78 -13.70 -9.25
N LYS A 2 22.16 -14.26 -8.10
CA LYS A 2 21.35 -15.30 -7.43
C LYS A 2 20.10 -14.65 -6.84
N LEU A 3 18.92 -15.02 -7.33
CA LEU A 3 17.62 -14.55 -6.83
C LEU A 3 17.45 -15.00 -5.38
N ASN A 4 17.26 -14.07 -4.43
CA ASN A 4 17.01 -14.43 -3.03
C ASN A 4 15.53 -14.87 -2.87
N PRO A 5 15.25 -16.13 -2.49
CA PRO A 5 13.89 -16.65 -2.41
C PRO A 5 13.00 -15.92 -1.38
N GLN A 6 13.59 -15.27 -0.37
CA GLN A 6 12.84 -14.47 0.60
C GLN A 6 12.31 -13.17 0.00
N LEU A 7 13.14 -12.47 -0.79
CA LEU A 7 12.73 -11.28 -1.53
C LEU A 7 11.61 -11.61 -2.53
N LEU A 8 11.68 -12.78 -3.17
CA LEU A 8 10.67 -13.20 -4.13
C LEU A 8 9.29 -13.44 -3.48
N ARG A 9 9.27 -14.10 -2.31
CA ARG A 9 8.03 -14.32 -1.54
C ARG A 9 7.44 -13.01 -1.02
N LEU A 10 8.29 -12.12 -0.51
CA LEU A 10 7.88 -10.81 -0.03
C LEU A 10 7.22 -10.00 -1.16
N ASN A 11 7.86 -9.94 -2.34
CA ASN A 11 7.32 -9.24 -3.50
C ASN A 11 5.98 -9.83 -3.97
N ARG A 12 5.85 -11.16 -3.98
CA ARG A 12 4.59 -11.83 -4.34
C ARG A 12 3.46 -11.47 -3.37
N ASN A 13 3.72 -11.53 -2.08
CA ASN A 13 2.71 -11.21 -1.06
C ASN A 13 2.32 -9.72 -1.11
N LEU A 14 3.27 -8.83 -1.38
CA LEU A 14 3.00 -7.40 -1.57
C LEU A 14 2.03 -7.16 -2.73
N ILE A 15 2.28 -7.77 -3.90
CA ILE A 15 1.39 -7.64 -5.07
C ILE A 15 -0.01 -8.17 -4.74
N ALA A 16 -0.12 -9.32 -4.06
CA ALA A 16 -1.40 -9.86 -3.65
C ALA A 16 -2.15 -8.91 -2.69
N CYS A 17 -1.45 -8.30 -1.74
CA CYS A 17 -2.02 -7.33 -0.82
C CYS A 17 -2.49 -6.06 -1.55
N CYS A 18 -1.72 -5.55 -2.52
CA CYS A 18 -2.12 -4.43 -3.37
C CYS A 18 -3.45 -4.75 -4.08
N VAL A 19 -3.54 -5.87 -4.78
CA VAL A 19 -4.75 -6.23 -5.54
C VAL A 19 -5.97 -6.41 -4.64
N ILE A 20 -5.81 -7.10 -3.50
CA ILE A 20 -6.92 -7.29 -2.54
C ILE A 20 -7.38 -5.96 -1.96
N SER A 21 -6.43 -5.09 -1.57
CA SER A 21 -6.73 -3.74 -1.08
C SER A 21 -7.42 -2.88 -2.14
N ALA A 22 -6.96 -2.92 -3.39
CA ALA A 22 -7.55 -2.21 -4.51
C ALA A 22 -9.03 -2.55 -4.69
N LEU A 23 -9.33 -3.85 -4.76
CA LEU A 23 -10.67 -4.34 -5.00
C LEU A 23 -11.61 -4.05 -3.83
N ILE A 24 -11.15 -4.26 -2.58
CA ILE A 24 -11.97 -3.96 -1.39
C ILE A 24 -12.20 -2.47 -1.27
N SER A 25 -11.18 -1.63 -1.49
CA SER A 25 -11.34 -0.18 -1.42
C SER A 25 -12.28 0.33 -2.52
N ALA A 26 -12.19 -0.19 -3.75
CA ALA A 26 -13.12 0.15 -4.82
C ALA A 26 -14.56 -0.29 -4.52
N PHE A 27 -14.76 -1.46 -3.92
CA PHE A 27 -16.08 -1.91 -3.47
C PHE A 27 -16.65 -0.98 -2.39
N VAL A 28 -15.84 -0.57 -1.42
CA VAL A 28 -16.25 0.40 -0.39
C VAL A 28 -16.58 1.76 -1.01
N ALA A 29 -15.80 2.24 -1.98
CA ALA A 29 -16.11 3.48 -2.69
C ALA A 29 -17.49 3.42 -3.33
N GLN A 30 -17.83 2.27 -3.93
CA GLN A 30 -19.14 2.04 -4.53
C GLN A 30 -20.27 2.00 -3.49
N MET A 31 -20.04 1.41 -2.32
CA MET A 31 -21.03 1.41 -1.23
C MET A 31 -21.29 2.82 -0.68
N LEU A 32 -20.30 3.71 -0.77
CA LEU A 32 -20.37 5.10 -0.30
C LEU A 32 -20.79 6.07 -1.43
N SER A 33 -21.41 5.60 -2.51
CA SER A 33 -21.74 6.43 -3.67
C SER A 33 -22.73 7.56 -3.37
N GLU A 34 -23.52 7.42 -2.31
CA GLU A 34 -24.50 8.44 -1.88
C GLU A 34 -23.92 9.43 -0.86
N GLU A 35 -22.68 9.20 -0.40
CA GLU A 35 -21.99 10.07 0.54
C GLU A 35 -21.25 11.20 -0.17
N GLU A 36 -20.92 12.27 0.56
CA GLU A 36 -20.13 13.38 0.02
C GLU A 36 -18.75 12.90 -0.48
N SER A 37 -18.27 13.46 -1.59
CA SER A 37 -17.04 13.04 -2.28
C SER A 37 -15.83 12.98 -1.36
N TYR A 38 -15.68 13.96 -0.45
CA TYR A 38 -14.56 14.00 0.49
C TYR A 38 -14.63 12.86 1.52
N LEU A 39 -15.85 12.50 1.96
CA LEU A 39 -16.10 11.46 2.95
C LEU A 39 -15.86 10.09 2.33
N ASN A 40 -16.44 9.85 1.15
CA ASN A 40 -16.21 8.64 0.36
C ASN A 40 -14.71 8.43 0.10
N THR A 41 -14.02 9.46 -0.40
CA THR A 41 -12.57 9.40 -0.68
C THR A 41 -11.78 9.02 0.57
N THR A 42 -12.04 9.70 1.69
CA THR A 42 -11.27 9.53 2.93
C THR A 42 -11.49 8.15 3.54
N ILE A 43 -12.75 7.69 3.62
CA ILE A 43 -13.09 6.37 4.16
C ILE A 43 -12.56 5.26 3.25
N THR A 44 -12.73 5.38 1.94
CA THR A 44 -12.22 4.41 0.96
C THR A 44 -10.72 4.20 1.12
N ILE A 45 -9.95 5.28 1.17
CA ILE A 45 -8.50 5.20 1.32
C ILE A 45 -8.13 4.60 2.68
N MET A 46 -8.79 4.99 3.78
CA MET A 46 -8.56 4.39 5.10
C MET A 46 -8.81 2.89 5.11
N VAL A 47 -9.90 2.42 4.48
CA VAL A 47 -10.19 0.98 4.38
C VAL A 47 -9.14 0.28 3.53
N GLY A 48 -8.76 0.85 2.39
CA GLY A 48 -7.68 0.32 1.55
C GLY A 48 -6.38 0.12 2.34
N TYR A 49 -5.97 1.13 3.12
CA TYR A 49 -4.81 1.06 4.01
C TYR A 49 -4.96 -0.03 5.08
N ALA A 50 -6.10 -0.07 5.77
CA ALA A 50 -6.35 -1.06 6.83
C ALA A 50 -6.28 -2.49 6.28
N VAL A 51 -6.87 -2.73 5.11
CA VAL A 51 -6.82 -4.02 4.40
C VAL A 51 -5.39 -4.35 3.99
N PHE A 52 -4.70 -3.41 3.33
CA PHE A 52 -3.33 -3.63 2.86
C PHE A 52 -2.40 -4.01 4.02
N PHE A 53 -2.34 -3.19 5.07
CA PHE A 53 -1.46 -3.43 6.21
C PHE A 53 -1.89 -4.64 7.04
N GLY A 54 -3.19 -4.91 7.16
CA GLY A 54 -3.71 -6.11 7.82
C GLY A 54 -3.26 -7.39 7.12
N PHE A 55 -3.53 -7.53 5.82
CA PHE A 55 -3.14 -8.70 5.03
C PHE A 55 -1.62 -8.84 4.94
N PHE A 56 -0.92 -7.73 4.67
CA PHE A 56 0.54 -7.75 4.59
C PHE A 56 1.16 -8.16 5.93
N GLY A 57 0.69 -7.62 7.04
CA GLY A 57 1.15 -7.97 8.38
C GLY A 57 0.93 -9.45 8.70
N CYS A 58 -0.25 -9.98 8.41
CA CYS A 58 -0.55 -11.40 8.58
C CYS A 58 0.35 -12.31 7.73
N LEU A 59 0.45 -12.05 6.42
CA LEU A 59 1.28 -12.85 5.51
C LEU A 59 2.77 -12.75 5.88
N PHE A 60 3.25 -11.56 6.20
CA PHE A 60 4.63 -11.33 6.64
C PHE A 60 4.94 -12.07 7.94
N TYR A 61 4.01 -12.08 8.90
CA TYR A 61 4.15 -12.85 10.13
C TYR A 61 4.20 -14.35 9.86
N LEU A 62 3.27 -14.88 9.05
CA LEU A 62 3.21 -16.31 8.74
C LEU A 62 4.49 -16.80 8.03
N ASP A 63 4.99 -16.03 7.07
CA ASP A 63 6.20 -16.36 6.33
C ASP A 63 7.47 -16.34 7.19
N ASN A 64 7.50 -15.49 8.23
CA ASN A 64 8.67 -15.34 9.11
C ASN A 64 8.50 -16.01 10.48
N LYS A 65 7.36 -16.65 10.77
CA LYS A 65 7.02 -17.23 12.09
C LYS A 65 8.12 -18.14 12.63
N LYS A 66 8.60 -19.08 11.83
CA LYS A 66 9.66 -20.03 12.23
C LYS A 66 10.98 -19.31 12.54
N ARG A 67 11.30 -18.25 11.81
CA ARG A 67 12.48 -17.42 12.04
C ARG A 67 12.35 -16.61 13.33
N TYR A 68 11.16 -16.03 13.56
CA TYR A 68 10.87 -15.24 14.75
C TYR A 68 10.85 -16.05 16.04
N GLN A 69 10.45 -17.31 15.98
CA GLN A 69 10.57 -18.23 17.13
C GLN A 69 12.03 -18.44 17.57
N ALA A 70 12.99 -18.37 16.65
CA ALA A 70 14.42 -18.52 16.95
C ALA A 70 15.15 -17.19 17.22
N MET A 71 14.47 -16.05 17.11
CA MET A 71 15.07 -14.71 17.15
C MET A 71 14.75 -14.00 18.46
N ARG A 72 15.69 -13.21 19.00
CA ARG A 72 15.43 -12.39 20.19
C ARG A 72 14.40 -11.28 19.88
N PRO A 73 13.45 -10.98 20.79
CA PRO A 73 12.39 -9.98 20.54
C PRO A 73 12.89 -8.60 20.12
N LYS A 74 14.05 -8.16 20.65
CA LYS A 74 14.67 -6.88 20.28
C LYS A 74 15.05 -6.79 18.79
N LEU A 75 15.49 -7.90 18.18
CA LEU A 75 15.83 -7.97 16.76
C LEU A 75 14.58 -7.92 15.89
N ILE A 76 13.51 -8.63 16.29
CA ILE A 76 12.21 -8.60 15.59
C ILE A 76 11.65 -7.17 15.57
N LYS A 77 11.65 -6.49 16.72
CA LYS A 77 11.21 -5.09 16.80
C LYS A 77 12.00 -4.18 15.86
N LYS A 78 13.33 -4.37 15.80
CA LYS A 78 14.20 -3.59 14.91
C LYS A 78 13.89 -3.85 13.42
N GLU A 79 13.63 -5.10 13.03
CA GLU A 79 13.22 -5.43 11.66
C GLU A 79 11.87 -4.81 11.29
N LEU A 80 10.87 -4.90 12.18
CA LEU A 80 9.55 -4.32 11.94
C LEU A 80 9.60 -2.79 11.84
N ILE A 81 10.36 -2.12 12.71
CA ILE A 81 10.58 -0.67 12.62
C ILE A 81 11.27 -0.31 11.30
N LYS A 82 12.28 -1.08 10.89
CA LYS A 82 13.00 -0.83 9.63
C LYS A 82 12.06 -0.99 8.42
N LEU A 83 11.21 -2.03 8.44
CA LEU A 83 10.19 -2.25 7.43
C LEU A 83 9.19 -1.08 7.39
N ALA A 84 8.62 -0.70 8.54
CA ALA A 84 7.71 0.45 8.64
C ALA A 84 8.36 1.75 8.14
N SER A 85 9.61 2.02 8.54
CA SER A 85 10.35 3.21 8.11
C SER A 85 10.68 3.22 6.61
N SER A 86 10.72 2.04 5.97
CA SER A 86 11.01 1.94 4.53
C SER A 86 9.86 2.40 3.64
N PHE A 87 8.63 2.43 4.16
CA PHE A 87 7.47 2.99 3.44
C PHE A 87 7.62 4.52 3.22
N GLY A 88 8.33 5.22 4.12
CA GLY A 88 9.06 6.46 3.82
C GLY A 88 8.28 7.62 3.17
N ILE A 89 9.00 8.45 2.42
CA ILE A 89 8.50 9.65 1.69
C ILE A 89 7.51 9.26 0.59
N GLY A 90 7.65 8.05 0.02
CA GLY A 90 6.77 7.55 -1.03
C GLY A 90 5.31 7.52 -0.61
N GLU A 91 5.02 7.11 0.63
CA GLU A 91 3.65 7.07 1.17
C GLU A 91 2.98 8.44 1.21
N ILE A 92 3.73 9.49 1.57
CA ILE A 92 3.18 10.85 1.61
C ILE A 92 2.77 11.30 0.21
N VAL A 93 3.63 11.04 -0.78
CA VAL A 93 3.35 11.36 -2.19
C VAL A 93 2.16 10.54 -2.70
N TYR A 94 2.14 9.25 -2.39
CA TYR A 94 1.05 8.35 -2.75
C TYR A 94 -0.29 8.84 -2.19
N LEU A 95 -0.36 9.15 -0.89
CA LEU A 95 -1.58 9.58 -0.23
C LEU A 95 -2.08 10.91 -0.80
N GLY A 96 -1.17 11.88 -1.00
CA GLY A 96 -1.51 13.17 -1.58
C GLY A 96 -2.09 13.05 -2.99
N ILE A 97 -1.45 12.26 -3.86
CA ILE A 97 -1.92 12.04 -5.23
C ILE A 97 -3.22 11.26 -5.24
N ARG A 98 -3.29 10.15 -4.49
CA ARG A 98 -4.47 9.28 -4.48
C ARG A 98 -5.70 10.02 -3.99
N TRP A 99 -5.59 10.71 -2.85
CA TRP A 99 -6.72 11.45 -2.28
C TRP A 99 -7.17 12.55 -3.24
N SER A 100 -6.24 13.34 -3.79
CA SER A 100 -6.58 14.44 -4.70
C SER A 100 -7.25 13.95 -5.98
N LEU A 101 -6.73 12.87 -6.60
CA LEU A 101 -7.30 12.31 -7.82
C LEU A 101 -8.66 11.64 -7.57
N MET A 102 -8.78 10.83 -6.52
CA MET A 102 -10.04 10.17 -6.21
C MET A 102 -11.13 11.20 -5.91
N PHE A 103 -10.84 12.20 -5.07
CA PHE A 103 -11.76 13.29 -4.78
C PHE A 103 -12.20 14.00 -6.06
N TYR A 104 -11.23 14.39 -6.90
CA TYR A 104 -11.51 15.04 -8.18
C TYR A 104 -12.38 14.16 -9.10
N PHE A 105 -12.10 12.85 -9.18
CA PHE A 105 -12.88 11.93 -10.00
C PHE A 105 -14.34 11.80 -9.53
N LEU A 106 -14.56 11.77 -8.21
CA LEU A 106 -15.92 11.77 -7.66
C LEU A 106 -16.66 13.08 -7.94
N GLU A 107 -15.98 14.24 -7.85
CA GLU A 107 -16.58 15.54 -8.16
C GLU A 107 -17.00 15.70 -9.63
N VAL A 108 -16.32 15.02 -10.56
CA VAL A 108 -16.72 14.97 -11.98
C VAL A 108 -17.65 13.78 -12.29
N GLU A 109 -18.25 13.19 -11.26
CA GLU A 109 -19.25 12.11 -11.35
C GLU A 109 -18.73 10.83 -12.04
N ILE A 110 -17.43 10.55 -11.97
CA ILE A 110 -16.91 9.24 -12.36
C ILE A 110 -17.41 8.20 -11.36
N GLU A 111 -17.80 7.03 -11.87
CA GLU A 111 -18.24 5.89 -11.06
C GLU A 111 -17.24 5.62 -9.91
N PRO A 112 -17.69 5.56 -8.63
CA PRO A 112 -16.79 5.46 -7.48
C PRO A 112 -15.85 4.26 -7.51
N PHE A 113 -16.33 3.12 -8.02
CA PHE A 113 -15.50 1.93 -8.21
C PHE A 113 -14.31 2.21 -9.14
N ALA A 114 -14.55 2.81 -10.31
CA ALA A 114 -13.53 3.19 -11.27
C ALA A 114 -12.63 4.32 -10.73
N ALA A 115 -13.22 5.33 -10.08
CA ALA A 115 -12.49 6.44 -9.46
C ALA A 115 -11.44 5.93 -8.45
N SER A 116 -11.81 4.96 -7.60
CA SER A 116 -10.89 4.35 -6.64
C SER A 116 -9.75 3.56 -7.33
N LEU A 117 -10.07 2.71 -8.31
CA LEU A 117 -9.06 1.89 -8.99
C LEU A 117 -8.06 2.74 -9.81
N VAL A 118 -8.56 3.74 -10.53
CA VAL A 118 -7.72 4.58 -11.40
C VAL A 118 -6.82 5.49 -10.56
N SER A 119 -7.37 6.13 -9.52
CA SER A 119 -6.58 6.96 -8.60
C SER A 119 -5.51 6.14 -7.88
N GLU A 120 -5.84 4.91 -7.46
CA GLU A 120 -4.86 3.97 -6.89
C GLU A 120 -3.74 3.66 -7.88
N ALA A 121 -4.07 3.22 -9.10
CA ALA A 121 -3.08 2.82 -10.09
C ALA A 121 -2.12 3.97 -10.45
N ILE A 122 -2.66 5.19 -10.61
CA ILE A 122 -1.84 6.39 -10.88
C ILE A 122 -0.95 6.69 -9.67
N ALA A 123 -1.51 6.74 -8.46
CA ALA A 123 -0.73 7.04 -7.26
C ALA A 123 0.38 6.01 -7.01
N THR A 124 0.10 4.72 -7.23
CA THR A 124 1.11 3.64 -7.12
C THR A 124 2.23 3.83 -8.14
N THR A 125 1.93 4.29 -9.35
CA THR A 125 2.96 4.58 -10.36
C THR A 125 3.90 5.69 -9.90
N PHE A 126 3.35 6.78 -9.36
CA PHE A 126 4.16 7.88 -8.79
C PHE A 126 4.95 7.44 -7.56
N TYR A 127 4.35 6.65 -6.67
CA TYR A 127 5.04 6.03 -5.53
C TYR A 127 6.29 5.27 -5.98
N LEU A 128 6.14 4.37 -6.97
CA LEU A 128 7.24 3.57 -7.50
C LEU A 128 8.34 4.42 -8.13
N ALA A 129 7.96 5.50 -8.83
CA ALA A 129 8.91 6.44 -9.41
C ALA A 129 9.73 7.18 -8.33
N VAL A 130 9.07 7.64 -7.26
CA VAL A 130 9.73 8.30 -6.12
C VAL A 130 10.66 7.34 -5.41
N VAL A 131 10.18 6.15 -5.03
CA VAL A 131 10.99 5.13 -4.36
C VAL A 131 12.22 4.76 -5.20
N SER A 132 12.02 4.54 -6.51
CA SER A 132 13.13 4.22 -7.42
C SER A 132 14.17 5.34 -7.50
N THR A 133 13.73 6.60 -7.47
CA THR A 133 14.62 7.77 -7.51
C THR A 133 15.39 7.91 -6.20
N VAL A 134 14.71 7.78 -5.06
CA VAL A 134 15.35 7.81 -3.73
C VAL A 134 16.43 6.74 -3.63
N LEU A 135 16.13 5.50 -4.03
CA LEU A 135 17.10 4.39 -3.99
C LEU A 135 18.35 4.65 -4.86
N LYS A 136 18.18 5.29 -6.02
CA LYS A 136 19.30 5.71 -6.88
C LYS A 136 20.15 6.80 -6.24
N VAL A 137 19.51 7.80 -5.62
CA VAL A 137 20.21 8.94 -4.99
C VAL A 137 20.95 8.51 -3.72
N THR A 138 20.35 7.63 -2.90
CA THR A 138 20.95 7.16 -1.64
C THR A 138 22.04 6.09 -1.85
N LYS A 139 22.43 5.76 -3.09
CA LYS A 139 23.43 4.72 -3.44
C LYS A 139 23.24 3.44 -2.63
N THR A 140 21.99 3.05 -2.40
CA THR A 140 21.70 1.79 -1.70
C THR A 140 21.93 0.58 -2.63
N TYR A 141 22.26 0.84 -3.91
CA TYR A 141 22.95 -0.02 -4.87
C TYR A 141 23.84 0.83 -5.79
#